data_AF-A0A3L8QWW2-F1
#
_entry.id   AF-A0A3L8QWW2-F1
#
_cell.length_a   1.000
_cell.length_b   1.000
_cell.length_c   1.000
_cell.angle_alpha   90.00
_cell.angle_beta   90.00
_cell.angle_gamma   90.00
#
_symmetry.space_group_name_H-M   'P 1'
#
loop_
_entity.id
_entity.type
_entity.pdbx_description
1 polymer ?
#
loop_
_entity_poly.entity_id
_entity_poly.type
_entity_poly.pdbx_seq_one_letter_code
_entity_poly.pdbx_strand_id
1 'polypeptide(L)' 'MHLRTTNPIESTFSTVKLRTRVTRGAGSAAAALAMVFKLAESAQARWRAITAPHLVALVRAGARFERGVLVERGEPRAA' A
#
# COMPACT_ATOMS: atom_id res chain seq x y z
N MET A 1 8.65 -2.90 11.39
CA MET A 1 8.41 -3.65 10.14
C MET A 1 7.21 -3.03 9.40
N HIS A 2 7.39 -2.54 8.17
CA HIS A 2 6.33 -1.86 7.39
C HIS A 2 5.34 -2.82 6.69
N LEU A 3 5.68 -4.10 6.62
CA LEU A 3 4.73 -5.16 6.30
C LEU A 3 3.82 -5.36 7.51
N ARG A 4 2.72 -4.62 7.62
CA ARG A 4 1.70 -4.86 8.67
C ARG A 4 0.59 -5.82 8.21
N THR A 5 0.40 -5.95 6.90
CA THR A 5 -0.67 -6.73 6.25
C THR A 5 -0.15 -7.37 4.93
N THR A 6 -0.99 -8.18 4.30
CA THR A 6 -0.82 -8.78 2.95
C THR A 6 -0.66 -7.77 1.80
N ASN A 7 -0.64 -6.46 2.06
CA ASN A 7 -0.55 -5.43 1.02
C ASN A 7 0.52 -4.37 1.37
N PRO A 8 1.81 -4.60 1.01
CA PRO A 8 2.91 -3.66 1.28
C PRO A 8 2.72 -2.30 0.60
N ILE A 9 1.86 -2.26 -0.43
CA ILE A 9 1.55 -1.11 -1.25
C ILE A 9 0.56 -0.20 -0.50
N GLU A 10 -0.42 -0.76 0.20
CA GLU A 10 -1.48 0.02 0.84
C GLU A 10 -0.98 0.89 1.99
N SER A 11 0.00 0.41 2.77
CA SER A 11 0.63 1.20 3.84
C SER A 11 1.44 2.38 3.28
N THR A 12 2.08 2.22 2.11
CA THR A 12 2.93 3.25 1.50
C THR A 12 2.09 4.32 0.78
N PHE A 13 0.99 3.89 0.15
CA PHE A 13 0.06 4.76 -0.57
C PHE A 13 -1.04 5.36 0.32
N SER A 14 -1.10 5.01 1.61
CA SER A 14 -2.08 5.56 2.56
C SER A 14 -2.05 7.09 2.64
N THR A 15 -0.87 7.71 2.54
CA THR A 15 -0.72 9.18 2.53
C THR A 15 -1.31 9.83 1.28
N VAL A 16 -1.22 9.16 0.12
CA VAL A 16 -1.84 9.60 -1.13
C VAL A 16 -3.36 9.41 -1.03
N LYS A 17 -3.82 8.23 -0.59
CA LYS A 17 -5.24 7.89 -0.40
C LYS A 17 -5.95 8.89 0.52
N LEU A 18 -5.33 9.25 1.65
CA LEU A 18 -5.85 10.27 2.59
C LEU A 18 -6.09 11.63 1.93
N ARG A 19 -5.34 11.96 0.88
CA ARG A 19 -5.38 13.28 0.21
C ARG A 19 -6.19 13.27 -1.08
N THR A 20 -6.75 12.14 -1.50
CA THR A 20 -7.62 12.06 -2.70
C THR A 20 -8.89 12.94 -2.61
N ARG A 21 -9.30 13.34 -1.40
CA ARG A 21 -10.41 14.29 -1.24
C ARG A 21 -10.11 15.65 -1.88
N VAL A 22 -8.84 16.10 -1.88
CA VAL A 22 -8.46 17.40 -2.44
C VAL A 22 -8.44 17.41 -3.97
N THR A 23 -8.51 16.23 -4.62
CA THR A 23 -8.60 16.12 -6.08
C THR A 23 -10.04 16.02 -6.57
N ARG A 24 -11.04 16.03 -5.66
CA ARG A 24 -12.46 16.11 -6.04
C ARG A 24 -12.78 17.53 -6.49
N GLY A 25 -13.51 17.67 -7.59
CA GLY A 25 -13.88 18.99 -8.14
C GLY A 25 -12.83 19.61 -9.08
N ALA A 26 -11.91 18.80 -9.62
CA ALA A 26 -10.85 19.22 -10.54
C ALA A 26 -11.31 19.88 -11.86
N GLY A 27 -12.61 19.93 -12.14
CA GLY A 27 -13.18 20.45 -13.39
C GLY A 27 -12.98 19.54 -14.61
N SER A 28 -11.94 18.71 -14.64
CA SER A 28 -11.70 17.72 -15.71
C SER A 28 -10.93 16.49 -15.20
N ALA A 29 -11.02 15.38 -15.95
CA ALA A 29 -10.27 14.15 -15.66
C ALA A 29 -8.75 14.36 -15.78
N ALA A 30 -8.30 15.13 -16.77
CA ALA A 30 -6.88 15.45 -16.96
C ALA A 30 -6.31 16.25 -15.78
N ALA A 31 -7.05 17.24 -15.30
CA ALA A 31 -6.65 18.02 -14.13
C ALA A 31 -6.62 17.16 -12.85
N ALA A 32 -7.59 16.27 -12.67
CA ALA A 32 -7.60 15.33 -11.54
C ALA A 32 -6.37 14.42 -11.57
N LEU A 33 -6.02 13.87 -12.76
CA LEU A 33 -4.85 13.01 -12.94
C LEU A 33 -3.55 13.75 -12.62
N ALA A 34 -3.40 14.99 -13.12
CA ALA A 34 -2.24 15.82 -12.84
C ALA A 34 -2.09 16.10 -11.33
N MET A 35 -3.18 16.39 -10.62
CA MET A 35 -3.14 16.61 -9.18
C MET A 35 -2.77 15.34 -8.40
N VAL A 36 -3.32 14.17 -8.77
CA VAL A 36 -2.94 12.88 -8.16
C VAL A 36 -1.46 12.60 -8.40
N PHE A 37 -0.95 12.87 -9.60
CA PHE A 37 0.46 12.71 -9.93
C PHE A 37 1.36 13.59 -9.03
N LYS A 38 1.05 14.88 -8.89
CA LYS A 38 1.82 15.78 -8.00
C LYS A 38 1.74 15.37 -6.53
N LEU A 39 0.59 14.85 -6.07
CA LEU A 39 0.44 14.30 -4.73
C LEU A 39 1.34 13.07 -4.52
N ALA A 40 1.42 12.19 -5.52
CA ALA A 40 2.29 11.02 -5.49
C ALA A 40 3.78 11.42 -5.50
N GLU A 41 4.20 12.33 -6.37
CA GLU A 41 5.56 12.87 -6.39
C GLU A 41 5.96 13.47 -5.04
N SER A 42 5.07 14.25 -4.43
CA SER A 42 5.32 14.87 -3.12
C SER A 42 5.42 13.84 -1.99
N ALA A 43 4.63 12.76 -2.07
CA ALA A 43 4.68 11.67 -1.10
C ALA A 43 5.95 10.81 -1.25
N GLN A 44 6.42 10.62 -2.48
CA GLN A 44 7.59 9.79 -2.81
C GLN A 44 8.84 10.18 -2.00
N ALA A 45 9.09 11.48 -1.82
CA ALA A 45 10.26 11.97 -1.08
C ALA A 45 10.31 11.48 0.39
N ARG A 46 9.18 11.01 0.94
CA ARG A 46 9.05 10.53 2.33
C ARG A 46 8.86 9.03 2.42
N TRP A 47 8.74 8.32 1.30
CA TRP A 47 8.60 6.87 1.30
C TRP A 47 9.89 6.23 1.80
N ARG A 48 9.78 5.34 2.79
CA ARG A 48 10.90 4.50 3.22
C ARG A 48 10.87 3.19 2.46
N ALA A 49 12.06 2.70 2.13
CA ALA A 49 12.24 1.35 1.64
C ALA A 49 11.68 0.32 2.64
N ILE A 50 11.17 -0.79 2.10
CA ILE A 50 10.67 -1.90 2.91
C ILE A 50 11.86 -2.55 3.62
N THR A 51 11.76 -2.67 4.95
CA THR A 51 12.84 -3.20 5.82
C THR A 51 13.22 -4.66 5.53
N ALA A 52 12.35 -5.42 4.86
CA ALA A 52 12.56 -6.83 4.51
C ALA A 52 12.09 -7.10 3.07
N PRO A 53 12.86 -6.69 2.04
CA PRO A 53 12.44 -6.77 0.64
C PRO A 53 12.27 -8.22 0.16
N HIS A 54 13.00 -9.19 0.73
CA HIS A 54 12.88 -10.61 0.39
C HIS A 54 11.48 -11.18 0.71
N LEU A 55 10.78 -10.63 1.71
CA LEU A 55 9.41 -11.07 2.06
C LEU A 55 8.36 -10.54 1.08
N VAL A 56 8.67 -9.53 0.28
CA VAL A 56 7.73 -8.97 -0.71
C VAL A 56 7.34 -10.01 -1.77
N ALA A 57 8.26 -10.92 -2.10
CA ALA A 57 7.96 -12.03 -3.02
C ALA A 57 6.85 -12.94 -2.47
N LEU A 58 6.88 -13.24 -1.17
CA LEU A 58 5.85 -14.04 -0.50
C LEU A 58 4.50 -13.32 -0.49
N VAL A 59 4.51 -12.02 -0.23
CA VAL A 59 3.27 -11.22 -0.30
C VAL A 59 2.72 -11.19 -1.72
N ARG A 60 3.57 -11.03 -2.74
CA ARG A 60 3.15 -11.07 -4.15
C ARG A 60 2.57 -12.44 -4.53
N ALA A 61 3.05 -13.51 -3.90
CA ALA A 61 2.50 -14.86 -4.04
C ALA A 61 1.19 -15.09 -3.23
N GLY A 62 0.68 -14.07 -2.53
CA GLY A 62 -0.57 -14.14 -1.78
C GLY A 62 -0.43 -14.63 -0.32
N ALA A 63 0.79 -14.74 0.20
CA ALA A 63 1.01 -15.15 1.58
C ALA A 63 0.52 -14.09 2.57
N ARG A 64 -0.26 -14.48 3.58
CA ARG A 64 -0.88 -13.58 4.56
C ARG A 64 0.12 -13.18 5.63
N PHE A 65 0.23 -11.88 5.88
CA PHE A 65 0.99 -11.34 7.00
C PHE A 65 0.07 -10.64 7.98
N GLU A 66 0.25 -10.90 9.27
CA GLU A 66 -0.42 -10.16 10.35
C GLU A 66 0.61 -9.49 11.23
N ARG A 67 0.58 -8.15 11.27
CA ARG A 67 1.54 -7.32 12.03
C ARG A 67 3.01 -7.62 11.69
N GLY A 68 3.28 -8.14 10.50
CA GLY A 68 4.63 -8.48 10.03
C GLY A 68 5.05 -9.92 10.28
N VAL A 69 4.19 -10.74 10.86
CA VAL A 69 4.43 -12.18 11.00
C VAL A 69 3.73 -12.89 9.86
N LEU A 70 4.45 -13.78 9.17
CA LEU A 70 3.86 -14.67 8.18
C LEU A 70 2.90 -15.61 8.91
N VAL A 71 1.62 -15.58 8.52
CA VAL A 71 0.63 -16.54 9.00
C VAL A 71 0.71 -17.72 8.06
N GLU A 72 1.33 -18.81 8.50
CA GLU A 72 1.19 -20.09 7.81
C GLU A 72 -0.29 -20.46 7.79
N ARG A 73 -0.72 -21.06 6.69
CA ARG A 73 -2.09 -21.55 6.53
C ARG A 73 -2.27 -22.69 7.53
N GLY A 74 -2.59 -22.36 8.78
CA GLY A 74 -3.09 -23.33 9.76
C GLY A 74 -4.25 -24.08 9.13
N GLU A 75 -4.29 -25.38 9.38
CA GLU A 75 -5.18 -26.38 8.78
C GLU A 75 -6.59 -25.88 8.47
N PRO A 76 -7.26 -26.46 7.45
CA PRO A 76 -8.67 -26.20 7.22
C PRO A 76 -9.41 -26.41 8.54
N ARG A 77 -10.01 -25.35 9.07
CA ARG A 77 -10.89 -25.46 10.23
C ARG A 77 -12.07 -26.31 9.79
N ALA A 78 -12.00 -27.60 10.10
CA ALA A 78 -13.12 -28.50 10.01
C ALA A 78 -14.21 -28.08 11.01
N ALA A 79 -15.46 -28.30 10.59
CA ALA A 79 -16.74 -27.99 11.23
C ALA A 79 -17.26 -26.55 11.06
#